data_AF-W5UT39-F1
#
_entry.id   AF-W5UT39-F1
#
_cell.length_a   1.000
_cell.length_b   1.000
_cell.length_c   1.000
_cell.angle_alpha   90.00
_cell.angle_beta   90.00
_cell.angle_gamma   90.00
#
_symmetry.space_group_name_H-M   'P 1'
#
loop_
_entity.id
_entity.type
_entity.pdbx_description
1 polymer ?
#
loop_
_entity_poly.entity_id
_entity_poly.type
_entity_poly.pdbx_seq_one_letter_code
_entity_poly.pdbx_strand_id
1 'polypeptide(L)'
;MLCLTAGRLGTLLSRRAVAALGTTTARMCSHVSQQADMSLPMYWDRRDIPLPDRPYNDSLTATEKTLKQKEKGPWNILSNEEKLALYRIMFKDTYAEMKKPSSEWKTVLGGLFFFIGLTGLVVLWQRIYVYPHPPHTFDEEWEAKQVKRMLDMRVNPVQGFSAKWDYEKGQWK
;
A
#
# COMPACT_ATOMS: atom_id res chain seq x y z
N MET A 1 0.54 70.67 28.76
CA MET A 1 1.81 70.09 29.23
C MET A 1 1.52 68.79 29.96
N LEU A 2 1.84 67.65 29.36
CA LEU A 2 1.90 66.35 30.04
C LEU A 2 3.06 65.57 29.40
N CYS A 3 4.00 65.16 30.26
CA CYS A 3 5.23 64.43 29.93
C CYS A 3 5.05 62.94 30.25
N LEU A 4 6.02 62.13 29.80
CA LEU A 4 6.27 60.69 30.04
C LEU A 4 5.65 59.76 28.98
N THR A 5 6.34 58.79 28.36
CA THR A 5 7.59 58.07 28.70
C THR A 5 8.17 57.39 27.45
N ALA A 6 9.50 57.26 27.41
CA ALA A 6 10.25 56.47 26.43
C ALA A 6 10.11 54.96 26.67
N GLY A 7 9.93 54.18 25.59
CA GLY A 7 9.94 52.72 25.59
C GLY A 7 10.83 52.18 24.46
N ARG A 8 11.79 51.33 24.82
CA ARG A 8 12.89 50.81 23.99
C ARG A 8 12.40 49.86 22.88
N LEU A 9 12.88 50.05 21.64
CA LEU A 9 12.77 49.05 20.57
C LEU A 9 13.86 47.97 20.74
N GLY A 10 13.46 46.74 21.05
CA GLY A 10 14.33 45.56 21.01
C GLY A 10 14.34 44.95 19.62
N THR A 11 15.53 44.86 19.02
CA THR A 11 15.81 44.20 17.74
C THR A 11 15.84 42.67 17.90
N LEU A 12 15.00 41.96 17.15
CA LEU A 12 15.01 40.50 17.08
C LEU A 12 16.04 40.04 16.02
N LEU A 13 17.15 39.47 16.48
CA LEU A 13 18.14 38.79 15.64
C LEU A 13 17.59 37.44 15.15
N SER A 14 17.36 37.36 13.85
CA SER A 14 17.03 36.12 13.13
C SER A 14 18.25 35.20 13.07
N ARG A 15 18.20 34.07 13.80
CA ARG A 15 19.17 32.97 13.68
C ARG A 15 18.69 32.01 12.60
N ARG A 16 19.28 32.09 11.40
CA ARG A 16 19.12 31.06 10.35
C ARG A 16 20.01 29.87 10.67
N ALA A 17 19.42 28.71 10.87
CA ALA A 17 20.12 27.42 10.90
C ALA A 17 20.41 26.97 9.46
N VAL A 18 21.68 26.70 9.15
CA VAL A 18 22.10 26.13 7.88
C VAL A 18 22.25 24.62 8.08
N ALA A 19 21.42 23.82 7.40
CA ALA A 19 21.57 22.38 7.36
C ALA A 19 22.69 22.02 6.37
N ALA A 20 23.77 21.41 6.88
CA ALA A 20 24.84 20.88 6.05
C ALA A 20 24.42 19.52 5.47
N LEU A 21 24.16 19.47 4.16
CA LEU A 21 23.95 18.22 3.42
C LEU A 21 25.32 17.61 3.10
N GLY A 22 25.73 16.61 3.87
CA GLY A 22 26.89 15.78 3.56
C GLY A 22 26.51 14.72 2.52
N THR A 23 27.01 14.87 1.29
CA THR A 23 26.92 13.84 0.25
C THR A 23 27.85 12.68 0.58
N THR A 24 27.31 11.55 1.06
CA THR A 24 28.07 10.31 1.20
C THR A 24 28.02 9.54 -0.11
N THR A 25 29.13 9.51 -0.85
CA THR A 25 29.25 8.74 -2.09
C THR A 25 29.46 7.26 -1.74
N ALA A 26 28.39 6.48 -1.70
CA ALA A 26 28.48 5.03 -1.59
C ALA A 26 28.98 4.45 -2.94
N ARG A 27 30.19 3.88 -2.96
CA ARG A 27 30.65 3.07 -4.10
C ARG A 27 29.85 1.76 -4.09
N MET A 28 28.90 1.63 -5.01
CA MET A 28 28.27 0.35 -5.31
C MET A 28 29.30 -0.54 -6.01
N CYS A 29 29.62 -1.69 -5.43
CA CYS A 29 30.37 -2.74 -6.12
C CYS A 29 29.43 -3.36 -7.18
N SER A 30 29.68 -3.07 -8.45
CA SER A 30 28.86 -3.53 -9.56
C SER A 30 29.15 -5.00 -9.88
N HIS A 31 28.49 -5.92 -9.19
CA HIS A 31 28.31 -7.26 -9.75
C HIS A 31 27.26 -7.14 -10.86
N VAL A 32 27.70 -7.08 -12.13
CA VAL A 32 26.79 -7.10 -13.27
C VAL A 32 26.15 -8.48 -13.31
N SER A 33 24.88 -8.60 -12.88
CA SER A 33 24.13 -9.83 -13.09
C SER A 33 23.96 -10.02 -14.59
N GLN A 34 24.59 -11.06 -15.14
CA GLN A 34 24.37 -11.45 -16.52
C GLN A 34 22.87 -11.76 -16.71
N GLN A 35 22.32 -11.35 -17.85
CA GLN A 35 20.95 -11.69 -18.22
C GLN A 35 20.79 -13.21 -18.15
N ALA A 36 19.85 -13.70 -17.34
CA ALA A 36 19.62 -15.13 -17.21
C ALA A 36 19.13 -15.70 -18.55
N ASP A 37 19.74 -16.82 -18.97
CA ASP A 37 19.28 -17.59 -20.11
C ASP A 37 17.99 -18.32 -19.74
N MET A 38 16.87 -17.85 -20.28
CA MET A 38 15.53 -18.39 -20.01
C MET A 38 15.26 -19.72 -20.72
N SER A 39 16.16 -20.19 -21.60
CA SER A 39 16.04 -21.49 -22.26
C SER A 39 16.50 -22.66 -21.38
N LEU A 40 17.23 -22.37 -20.30
CA LEU A 40 17.72 -23.35 -19.34
C LEU A 40 16.85 -23.40 -18.08
N PRO A 41 16.84 -24.53 -17.35
CA PRO A 41 16.18 -24.61 -16.05
C PRO A 41 16.69 -23.54 -15.08
N MET A 42 15.76 -22.91 -14.36
CA MET A 42 16.02 -21.86 -13.39
C MET A 42 15.76 -22.36 -11.97
N TYR A 43 16.54 -21.85 -11.02
CA TYR A 43 16.30 -22.09 -9.60
C TYR A 43 15.08 -21.30 -9.11
N TRP A 44 14.15 -21.96 -8.40
CA TRP A 44 13.04 -21.31 -7.70
C TRP A 44 12.75 -21.97 -6.35
N ASP A 45 12.60 -21.15 -5.30
CA ASP A 45 12.07 -21.61 -4.02
C ASP A 45 10.54 -21.71 -4.11
N ARG A 46 10.04 -22.94 -4.27
CA ARG A 46 8.60 -23.21 -4.40
C ARG A 46 8.14 -24.31 -3.44
N ARG A 47 7.00 -24.09 -2.81
CA ARG A 47 6.46 -25.04 -1.79
C ARG A 47 5.89 -26.30 -2.44
N ASP A 48 5.34 -26.15 -3.63
CA ASP A 48 4.77 -27.21 -4.47
C ASP A 48 5.85 -28.06 -5.15
N ILE A 49 7.04 -27.51 -5.37
CA ILE A 49 8.18 -28.19 -5.98
C ILE A 49 9.35 -28.14 -5.00
N PRO A 50 9.40 -29.04 -3.98
CA PRO A 50 10.43 -29.03 -2.94
C PRO A 50 11.85 -29.21 -3.47
N LEU A 51 12.00 -29.85 -4.62
CA LEU A 51 13.27 -30.19 -5.25
C LEU A 51 13.34 -29.46 -6.60
N PRO A 52 14.04 -28.32 -6.68
CA PRO A 52 14.20 -27.58 -7.92
C PRO A 52 15.12 -28.33 -8.90
N ASP A 53 14.95 -28.08 -10.20
CA ASP A 53 15.70 -28.74 -11.27
C ASP A 53 17.19 -28.36 -11.30
N ARG A 54 17.54 -27.24 -10.66
CA ARG A 54 18.88 -26.67 -10.58
C ARG A 54 19.21 -26.34 -9.11
N PRO A 55 20.47 -26.47 -8.66
CA PRO A 55 20.88 -25.96 -7.35
C PRO A 55 20.87 -24.43 -7.30
N TYR A 56 20.82 -23.86 -6.10
CA TYR A 56 20.94 -22.41 -5.91
C TYR A 56 22.31 -21.88 -6.34
N ASN A 57 23.38 -22.56 -5.93
CA ASN A 57 24.76 -22.21 -6.30
C ASN A 57 25.31 -23.18 -7.34
N ASP A 58 25.48 -22.71 -8.58
CA ASP A 58 26.15 -23.50 -9.64
C ASP A 58 27.68 -23.44 -9.55
N SER A 59 28.22 -22.28 -9.21
CA SER A 59 29.67 -22.06 -9.16
C SER A 59 30.18 -22.27 -7.74
N LEU A 60 30.79 -23.43 -7.51
CA LEU A 60 31.33 -23.80 -6.20
C LEU A 60 32.75 -23.28 -5.98
N THR A 61 32.98 -22.71 -4.80
CA THR A 61 34.30 -22.32 -4.28
C THR A 61 35.16 -23.56 -4.00
N ALA A 62 36.48 -23.41 -3.88
CA ALA A 62 37.37 -24.54 -3.58
C ALA A 62 36.98 -25.30 -2.30
N THR A 63 36.54 -24.59 -1.27
CA THR A 63 36.03 -25.15 0.00
C THR A 63 34.70 -25.89 -0.16
N GLU A 64 33.79 -25.36 -0.98
CA GLU A 64 32.52 -26.02 -1.25
C GLU A 64 32.71 -27.27 -2.12
N LYS A 65 33.70 -27.27 -3.02
CA LYS A 65 34.09 -28.46 -3.79
C LYS A 65 34.63 -29.56 -2.89
N THR A 66 35.48 -29.25 -1.90
CA THR A 66 35.96 -30.26 -0.94
C THR A 66 34.82 -30.76 -0.05
N LEU A 67 33.91 -29.88 0.36
CA LEU A 67 32.70 -30.26 1.08
C LEU A 67 31.79 -31.20 0.26
N LYS A 68 31.61 -30.94 -1.04
CA LYS A 68 30.90 -31.83 -1.97
C LYS A 68 31.57 -33.20 -2.15
N GLN A 69 32.90 -33.30 -1.99
CA GLN A 69 33.56 -34.60 -1.96
C GLN A 69 33.32 -35.33 -0.63
N LYS A 70 33.32 -34.61 0.50
CA LYS A 70 32.96 -35.19 1.81
C LYS A 70 31.50 -35.67 1.86
N GLU A 71 30.58 -34.98 1.18
CA GLU A 71 29.15 -35.35 1.09
C GLU A 71 28.92 -36.78 0.56
N LYS A 72 29.83 -37.30 -0.28
CA LYS A 72 29.76 -38.67 -0.82
C LYS A 72 30.03 -39.75 0.23
N GLY A 73 30.62 -39.39 1.37
CA GLY A 73 30.88 -40.30 2.49
C GLY A 73 29.71 -40.40 3.48
N PRO A 74 29.90 -41.04 4.64
CA PRO A 74 28.85 -41.16 5.66
C PRO A 74 28.57 -39.82 6.35
N TRP A 75 27.29 -39.42 6.40
CA TRP A 75 26.83 -38.15 6.96
C TRP A 75 26.92 -38.04 8.49
N ASN A 76 27.26 -39.13 9.16
CA ASN A 76 27.51 -39.14 10.60
C ASN A 76 28.82 -38.42 10.96
N ILE A 77 29.75 -38.28 10.01
CA ILE A 77 31.05 -37.60 10.20
C ILE A 77 30.92 -36.09 9.95
N LEU A 78 29.89 -35.64 9.21
CA LEU A 78 29.70 -34.23 8.91
C LEU A 78 29.22 -33.46 10.15
N SER A 79 29.84 -32.29 10.38
CA SER A 79 29.39 -31.36 11.40
C SER A 79 28.02 -30.75 11.04
N ASN A 80 27.31 -30.20 12.03
CA ASN A 80 26.02 -29.54 11.77
C ASN A 80 26.18 -28.32 10.85
N GLU A 81 27.31 -27.62 10.92
CA GLU A 81 27.63 -26.49 10.05
C GLU A 81 27.90 -26.93 8.62
N GLU A 82 28.63 -28.04 8.43
CA GLU A 82 28.87 -28.65 7.11
C GLU A 82 27.56 -29.09 6.45
N LYS A 83 26.62 -29.65 7.22
CA LYS A 83 25.27 -29.99 6.73
C LYS A 83 24.47 -28.75 6.33
N LEU A 84 24.54 -27.69 7.14
CA LEU A 84 23.86 -26.43 6.83
C LEU A 84 24.47 -25.76 5.59
N ALA A 85 25.78 -25.81 5.42
CA ALA A 85 26.46 -25.31 4.23
C ALA A 85 26.05 -26.09 2.97
N LEU A 86 25.97 -27.42 3.04
CA LEU A 86 25.42 -28.25 1.95
C LEU A 86 23.97 -27.87 1.61
N TYR A 87 23.15 -27.60 2.63
CA TYR A 87 21.79 -27.14 2.43
C TYR A 87 21.76 -25.79 1.69
N ARG A 88 22.57 -24.80 2.11
CA ARG A 88 22.62 -23.47 1.48
C ARG A 88 23.25 -23.46 0.08
N ILE A 89 24.01 -24.50 -0.28
CA ILE A 89 24.50 -24.69 -1.66
C ILE A 89 23.35 -25.14 -2.57
N MET A 90 22.50 -26.07 -2.10
CA MET A 90 21.38 -26.58 -2.89
C MET A 90 20.19 -25.64 -2.89
N PHE A 91 19.83 -25.10 -1.72
CA PHE A 91 18.64 -24.29 -1.49
C PHE A 91 18.98 -22.92 -0.97
N LYS A 92 18.31 -21.90 -1.48
CA LYS A 92 18.43 -20.53 -1.00
C LYS A 92 17.68 -20.35 0.31
N ASP A 93 16.36 -20.55 0.31
CA ASP A 93 15.49 -20.27 1.45
C ASP A 93 14.95 -21.57 2.06
N THR A 94 14.84 -21.61 3.39
CA THR A 94 14.15 -22.70 4.09
C THR A 94 12.64 -22.57 3.99
N TYR A 95 11.89 -23.67 4.19
CA TYR A 95 10.43 -23.62 4.23
C TYR A 95 9.87 -22.60 5.24
N ALA A 96 10.57 -22.37 6.35
CA ALA A 96 10.18 -21.36 7.33
C ALA A 96 10.40 -19.94 6.81
N GLU A 97 11.54 -19.68 6.15
CA GLU A 97 11.85 -18.39 5.52
C GLU A 97 10.87 -18.09 4.37
N MET A 98 10.56 -19.08 3.53
CA MET A 98 9.58 -18.96 2.45
C MET A 98 8.15 -18.68 2.94
N LYS A 99 7.79 -19.19 4.13
CA LYS A 99 6.46 -18.99 4.73
C LYS A 99 6.38 -17.69 5.54
N LYS A 100 7.48 -16.94 5.67
CA LYS A 100 7.50 -15.70 6.46
C LYS A 100 6.44 -14.73 5.92
N PRO A 101 5.46 -14.31 6.74
CA PRO A 101 4.43 -13.39 6.28
C PRO A 101 5.02 -12.00 6.01
N SER A 102 4.58 -11.33 4.94
CA SER A 102 4.92 -9.94 4.66
C SER A 102 3.89 -8.99 5.25
N SER A 103 4.32 -7.78 5.64
CA SER A 103 3.42 -6.71 6.09
C SER A 103 3.00 -5.77 4.97
N GLU A 104 3.21 -6.15 3.71
CA GLU A 104 2.96 -5.31 2.53
C GLU A 104 1.49 -4.94 2.37
N TRP A 105 0.57 -5.80 2.85
CA TRP A 105 -0.87 -5.51 2.87
C TRP A 105 -1.20 -4.20 3.58
N LYS A 106 -0.41 -3.81 4.60
CA LYS A 106 -0.58 -2.54 5.30
C LYS A 106 -0.25 -1.35 4.41
N THR A 107 0.81 -1.46 3.61
CA THR A 107 1.20 -0.45 2.63
C THR A 107 0.17 -0.34 1.52
N VAL A 108 -0.35 -1.47 1.03
CA VAL A 108 -1.40 -1.51 0.00
C VAL A 108 -2.67 -0.81 0.51
N LEU A 109 -3.15 -1.17 1.71
CA LEU A 109 -4.32 -0.51 2.29
C LEU A 109 -4.08 0.97 2.60
N GLY A 110 -2.90 1.31 3.12
CA GLY A 110 -2.53 2.70 3.37
C GLY A 110 -2.56 3.55 2.09
N GLY A 111 -1.97 3.04 1.00
CA GLY A 111 -2.02 3.68 -0.31
C GLY A 111 -3.45 3.82 -0.84
N LEU A 112 -4.27 2.77 -0.74
CA LEU A 112 -5.67 2.80 -1.15
C LEU A 112 -6.45 3.92 -0.44
N PHE A 113 -6.39 3.96 0.90
CA PHE A 113 -7.12 4.97 1.68
C PHE A 113 -6.59 6.39 1.45
N PHE A 114 -5.28 6.54 1.23
CA PHE A 114 -4.68 7.82 0.88
C PHE A 114 -5.27 8.37 -0.42
N PHE A 115 -5.36 7.54 -1.47
CA PHE A 115 -5.91 7.98 -2.75
C PHE A 115 -7.43 8.20 -2.69
N ILE A 116 -8.19 7.38 -1.96
CA ILE A 116 -9.62 7.63 -1.72
C ILE A 116 -9.82 8.98 -1.01
N GLY A 117 -9.02 9.27 0.01
CA GLY A 117 -9.06 10.55 0.71
C GLY A 117 -8.73 11.72 -0.22
N LEU A 118 -7.69 11.59 -1.05
CA LEU A 118 -7.33 12.60 -2.04
C LEU A 118 -8.44 12.84 -3.07
N THR A 119 -9.06 11.77 -3.58
CA THR A 119 -10.22 11.89 -4.49
C THR A 119 -11.38 12.61 -3.81
N GLY A 120 -11.66 12.34 -2.53
CA GLY A 120 -12.68 13.05 -1.75
C GLY A 120 -12.42 14.56 -1.68
N LEU A 121 -11.16 14.98 -1.51
CA LEU A 121 -10.78 16.40 -1.52
C LEU A 121 -11.01 17.05 -2.89
N VAL A 122 -10.72 16.34 -3.98
CA VAL A 122 -10.98 16.82 -5.35
C VAL A 122 -12.48 17.01 -5.59
N VAL A 123 -13.31 16.05 -5.17
CA VAL A 123 -14.78 16.14 -5.29
C VAL A 123 -15.33 17.30 -4.45
N LEU A 124 -14.80 17.51 -3.24
CA LEU A 124 -15.19 18.65 -2.41
C LEU A 124 -14.86 19.98 -3.09
N TRP A 125 -13.65 20.10 -3.67
CA TRP A 125 -13.26 21.28 -4.43
C TRP A 125 -14.17 21.52 -5.63
N GLN A 126 -14.50 20.48 -6.41
CA GLN A 126 -15.45 20.57 -7.52
C GLN A 126 -16.83 21.04 -7.05
N ARG A 127 -17.30 20.55 -5.89
CA ARG A 127 -18.60 20.92 -5.34
C ARG A 127 -18.73 22.39 -4.95
N ILE A 128 -17.62 23.00 -4.51
CA ILE A 128 -17.58 24.40 -4.05
C ILE A 128 -17.35 25.36 -5.22
N TYR A 129 -16.45 25.03 -6.15
CA TYR A 129 -15.95 25.98 -7.14
C TYR A 129 -16.40 25.70 -8.58
N VAL A 130 -16.80 24.46 -8.91
CA VAL A 130 -17.07 24.06 -10.30
C VAL A 130 -18.56 23.81 -10.54
N TYR A 131 -19.24 23.14 -9.61
CA TYR A 131 -20.65 22.80 -9.83
C TYR A 131 -21.58 24.01 -9.65
N PRO A 132 -22.53 24.20 -10.57
CA PRO A 132 -23.53 25.26 -10.44
C PRO A 132 -24.48 24.98 -9.27
N HIS A 133 -25.23 26.00 -8.87
CA HIS A 133 -26.31 25.82 -7.91
C HIS A 133 -27.33 24.80 -8.42
N PRO A 134 -27.86 23.92 -7.55
CA PRO A 134 -28.94 23.02 -7.94
C PRO A 134 -30.15 23.83 -8.43
N PRO A 135 -30.95 23.29 -9.36
CA PRO A 135 -32.14 23.99 -9.82
C PRO A 135 -33.15 24.15 -8.68
N HIS A 136 -33.99 25.19 -8.75
CA HIS A 136 -35.00 25.53 -7.75
C HIS A 136 -35.99 24.38 -7.44
N THR A 137 -36.05 23.35 -8.30
CA THR A 137 -36.89 22.17 -8.09
C THR A 137 -36.43 21.29 -6.92
N PHE A 138 -35.21 21.48 -6.43
CA PHE A 138 -34.68 20.83 -5.23
C PHE A 138 -34.86 21.69 -3.96
N ASP A 139 -35.56 22.82 -4.05
CA ASP A 139 -35.94 23.58 -2.85
C ASP A 139 -36.99 22.79 -2.06
N GLU A 140 -36.90 22.78 -0.73
CA GLU A 140 -37.74 21.95 0.15
C GLU A 140 -39.24 22.13 -0.10
N GLU A 141 -39.69 23.37 -0.36
CA GLU A 141 -41.09 23.65 -0.68
C GLU A 141 -41.52 23.04 -2.02
N TRP A 142 -40.65 23.10 -3.03
CA TRP A 142 -40.95 22.54 -4.35
C TRP A 142 -40.96 21.01 -4.26
N GLU A 143 -40.00 20.42 -3.56
CA GLU A 143 -39.96 18.99 -3.30
C GLU A 143 -41.24 18.53 -2.58
N ALA A 144 -41.68 19.23 -1.54
CA ALA A 144 -42.92 18.91 -0.83
C ALA A 144 -44.17 19.01 -1.74
N LYS A 145 -44.27 20.07 -2.56
CA LYS A 145 -45.35 20.23 -3.55
C LYS A 145 -45.31 19.12 -4.60
N GLN A 146 -44.12 18.74 -5.05
CA GLN A 146 -43.91 17.68 -6.03
C GLN A 146 -44.28 16.31 -5.45
N VAL A 147 -43.85 16.01 -4.22
CA VAL A 147 -44.22 14.78 -3.49
C VAL A 147 -45.74 14.70 -3.34
N LYS A 148 -46.39 15.78 -2.89
CA LYS A 148 -47.86 15.83 -2.79
C LYS A 148 -48.52 15.55 -4.14
N ARG A 149 -48.09 16.22 -5.21
CA ARG A 149 -48.61 15.97 -6.56
C ARG A 149 -48.41 14.52 -7.01
N MET A 150 -47.26 13.91 -6.71
CA MET A 150 -46.99 12.52 -7.05
C MET A 150 -47.91 11.55 -6.29
N LEU A 151 -48.21 11.85 -5.03
CA LEU A 151 -49.16 11.08 -4.22
C LEU A 151 -50.60 11.26 -4.74
N ASP A 152 -50.99 12.48 -5.07
CA ASP A 152 -52.31 12.81 -5.63
C ASP A 152 -52.52 12.08 -6.98
N MET A 153 -51.49 12.05 -7.82
CA MET A 153 -51.48 11.32 -9.10
C MET A 153 -51.28 9.80 -8.96
N ARG A 154 -51.14 9.27 -7.73
CA ARG A 154 -50.94 7.84 -7.46
C ARG A 154 -49.74 7.25 -8.22
N VAL A 155 -48.60 7.95 -8.25
CA VAL A 155 -47.39 7.47 -8.91
C VAL A 155 -46.92 6.14 -8.31
N ASN A 156 -46.84 5.11 -9.16
CA ASN A 156 -46.44 3.74 -8.80
C ASN A 156 -47.17 3.19 -7.53
N PRO A 157 -48.48 2.92 -7.63
CA PRO A 157 -49.34 2.70 -6.47
C PRO A 157 -49.35 1.26 -5.95
N VAL A 158 -48.78 0.28 -6.68
CA VAL A 158 -48.84 -1.13 -6.29
C VAL A 158 -47.67 -1.52 -5.37
N GLN A 159 -46.45 -1.15 -5.74
CA GLN A 159 -45.22 -1.54 -5.00
C GLN A 159 -44.27 -0.37 -4.72
N GLY A 160 -44.41 0.74 -5.45
CA GLY A 160 -43.47 1.84 -5.42
C GLY A 160 -43.88 2.97 -4.47
N PHE A 161 -43.72 4.20 -4.96
CA PHE A 161 -43.79 5.42 -4.16
C PHE A 161 -45.14 5.57 -3.43
N SER A 162 -46.25 5.64 -4.17
CA SER A 162 -47.58 5.84 -3.58
C SER A 162 -48.06 4.63 -2.77
N ALA A 163 -47.55 3.43 -3.04
CA ALA A 163 -47.88 2.24 -2.26
C ALA A 163 -47.49 2.39 -0.77
N LYS A 164 -46.43 3.17 -0.51
CA LYS A 164 -45.86 3.45 0.83
C LYS A 164 -46.55 4.61 1.56
N TRP A 165 -47.55 5.26 0.97
CA TRP A 165 -48.30 6.33 1.61
C TRP A 165 -49.66 5.83 2.12
N ASP A 166 -49.99 6.15 3.36
CA ASP A 166 -51.30 5.89 3.96
C ASP A 166 -52.22 7.08 3.64
N TYR A 167 -53.12 6.87 2.68
CA TYR A 167 -54.07 7.89 2.24
C TYR A 167 -55.21 8.13 3.24
N GLU A 168 -55.47 7.20 4.16
CA GLU A 168 -56.50 7.37 5.19
C GLU A 168 -55.97 8.24 6.33
N LYS A 169 -54.70 8.04 6.72
CA LYS A 169 -54.07 8.75 7.83
C LYS A 169 -53.25 9.98 7.40
N GLY A 170 -53.00 10.15 6.10
CA GLY A 170 -52.22 11.26 5.58
C GLY A 170 -50.76 11.23 6.04
N GLN A 171 -50.15 10.04 6.14
CA GLN A 171 -48.77 9.85 6.56
C GLN A 171 -48.08 8.71 5.78
N TRP A 172 -46.76 8.62 5.85
CA TRP A 172 -46.03 7.46 5.31
C TRP A 172 -46.37 6.21 6.14
N LYS A 173 -46.58 5.08 5.45
CA LYS A 173 -46.87 3.78 6.05
C LYS A 173 -45.66 3.24 6.82
#